data_AF-A0A7Y4TD42-F1
#
_entry.id   AF-A0A7Y4TD42-F1
#
_cell.length_a   1.000
_cell.length_b   1.000
_cell.length_c   1.000
_cell.angle_alpha   90.00
_cell.angle_beta   90.00
_cell.angle_gamma   90.00
#
_symmetry.space_group_name_H-M   'P 1'
#
loop_
_entity.id
_entity.type
_entity.pdbx_description
1 polymer ?
#
loop_
_entity_poly.entity_id
_entity_poly.type
_entity_poly.pdbx_seq_one_letter_code
_entity_poly.pdbx_strand_id
1 'polypeptide(L)'
;MTAPTRTQRLAERERALAAGLEVLEWPLDPFDQTQCTLVVGELGATARRYRQHDHRLLVEWLIASAHVQRRLAASGSGRLTIRSHAALVAPAINDVVHDGQWLTCGPVLLDVGAERAWVQVPLRFNALEADAPALAGDWRSRLALVFTHWFAAGYRAVDYQVSSKMGLGRFLLARQE
;
A
#
# COMPACT_ATOMS: atom_id res chain seq x y z
N MET A 1 -7.61 -16.10 -12.64
CA MET A 1 -6.56 -16.43 -11.65
C MET A 1 -6.95 -15.81 -10.33
N THR A 2 -7.11 -16.60 -9.28
CA THR A 2 -7.37 -16.09 -7.93
C THR A 2 -6.11 -15.41 -7.39
N ALA A 3 -6.28 -14.30 -6.67
CA ALA A 3 -5.15 -13.61 -6.06
C ALA A 3 -4.45 -14.53 -5.04
N PRO A 4 -3.11 -14.50 -4.95
CA PRO A 4 -2.36 -15.44 -4.12
C PRO A 4 -2.64 -15.23 -2.64
N THR A 5 -2.72 -16.35 -1.92
CA THR A 5 -2.91 -16.41 -0.47
C THR A 5 -1.59 -16.23 0.28
N ARG A 6 -1.67 -15.97 1.59
CA ARG A 6 -0.50 -15.91 2.47
C ARG A 6 0.36 -17.17 2.41
N THR A 7 -0.25 -18.34 2.47
CA THR A 7 0.45 -19.64 2.42
C THR A 7 1.20 -19.80 1.09
N GLN A 8 0.59 -19.41 -0.02
CA GLN A 8 1.25 -19.46 -1.34
C GLN A 8 2.45 -18.52 -1.40
N ARG A 9 2.34 -17.29 -0.88
CA ARG A 9 3.46 -16.33 -0.83
C ARG A 9 4.61 -16.83 0.05
N LEU A 10 4.31 -17.47 1.18
CA LEU A 10 5.35 -18.05 2.04
C LEU A 10 6.05 -19.23 1.37
N ALA A 11 5.32 -20.10 0.68
CA ALA A 11 5.91 -21.19 -0.09
C ALA A 11 6.76 -20.66 -1.28
N GLU A 12 6.33 -19.57 -1.93
CA GLU A 12 7.13 -18.87 -2.94
C GLU A 12 8.45 -18.35 -2.35
N ARG A 13 8.38 -17.73 -1.17
CA ARG A 13 9.56 -17.26 -0.44
C ARG A 13 10.53 -18.39 -0.12
N GLU A 14 10.05 -19.53 0.37
CA GLU A 14 10.92 -20.68 0.68
C GLU A 14 11.65 -21.19 -0.57
N ARG A 15 10.94 -21.34 -1.69
CA ARG A 15 11.55 -21.74 -2.97
C ARG A 15 12.57 -20.71 -3.46
N ALA A 16 12.24 -19.42 -3.35
CA ALA A 16 13.13 -18.35 -3.78
C ALA A 16 14.41 -18.32 -2.95
N LEU A 17 14.31 -18.45 -1.63
CA LEU A 17 15.49 -18.55 -0.74
C LEU A 17 16.34 -19.78 -1.05
N ALA A 18 15.72 -20.94 -1.30
CA ALA A 18 16.44 -22.16 -1.70
C ALA A 18 17.16 -22.00 -3.05
N ALA A 19 16.67 -21.14 -3.93
CA ALA A 19 17.29 -20.77 -5.20
C ALA A 19 18.32 -19.63 -5.08
N GLY A 20 18.61 -19.14 -3.87
CA GLY A 20 19.56 -18.05 -3.65
C GLY A 20 19.04 -16.65 -4.02
N LEU A 21 17.72 -16.49 -4.19
CA LEU A 21 17.11 -15.19 -4.45
C LEU A 21 16.89 -14.43 -3.14
N GLU A 22 17.11 -13.12 -3.19
CA GLU A 22 16.94 -12.23 -2.03
C GLU A 22 15.72 -11.32 -2.15
N VAL A 23 15.20 -11.16 -3.37
CA VAL A 23 14.10 -10.24 -3.70
C VAL A 23 13.11 -10.92 -4.63
N LEU A 24 11.82 -10.72 -4.33
CA LEU A 24 10.73 -11.01 -5.26
C LEU A 24 10.01 -9.71 -5.58
N GLU A 25 9.66 -9.52 -6.85
CA GLU A 25 9.02 -8.30 -7.34
C GLU A 25 7.79 -8.64 -8.18
N TRP A 26 6.69 -7.91 -7.98
CA TRP A 26 5.48 -8.05 -8.78
C TRP A 26 4.61 -6.78 -8.78
N PRO A 27 3.71 -6.60 -9.77
CA PRO A 27 2.73 -5.52 -9.74
C PRO A 27 1.60 -5.80 -8.73
N LEU A 28 1.17 -4.75 -8.02
CA LEU A 28 0.07 -4.76 -7.06
C LEU A 28 -0.96 -3.69 -7.45
N ASP A 29 -2.24 -4.05 -7.40
CA ASP A 29 -3.32 -3.05 -7.46
C ASP A 29 -3.36 -2.24 -6.16
N PRO A 30 -3.20 -0.90 -6.16
CA PRO A 30 -3.35 -0.11 -4.94
C PRO A 30 -4.80 -0.10 -4.42
N PHE A 31 -5.77 -0.54 -5.22
CA PHE A 31 -7.18 -0.63 -4.83
C PHE A 31 -7.62 -2.05 -4.40
N ASP A 32 -6.79 -3.07 -4.60
CA ASP A 32 -7.03 -4.41 -4.05
C ASP A 32 -6.60 -4.46 -2.58
N GLN A 33 -7.51 -4.05 -1.71
CA GLN A 33 -7.29 -3.98 -0.26
C GLN A 33 -6.82 -5.31 0.35
N THR A 34 -7.30 -6.44 -0.18
CA THR A 34 -6.99 -7.77 0.34
C THR A 34 -5.52 -8.07 0.05
N GLN A 35 -5.10 -7.82 -1.19
CA GLN A 35 -3.70 -7.96 -1.57
C GLN A 35 -2.81 -6.91 -0.92
N CYS A 36 -3.26 -5.66 -0.75
CA CYS A 36 -2.48 -4.63 -0.06
C CYS A 36 -2.23 -4.97 1.41
N THR A 37 -3.26 -5.45 2.11
CA THR A 37 -3.16 -5.93 3.50
C THR A 37 -2.17 -7.06 3.60
N LEU A 38 -2.30 -8.08 2.75
CA LEU A 38 -1.38 -9.21 2.73
C LEU A 38 0.05 -8.78 2.39
N VAL A 39 0.26 -8.20 1.21
CA VAL A 39 1.58 -7.98 0.63
C VAL A 39 2.36 -6.90 1.37
N VAL A 40 1.73 -5.77 1.67
CA VAL A 40 2.43 -4.63 2.29
C VAL A 40 2.26 -4.67 3.82
N GLY A 41 1.04 -4.93 4.31
CA GLY A 41 0.73 -4.94 5.73
C GLY A 41 1.29 -6.15 6.50
N GLU A 42 1.17 -7.36 5.94
CA GLU A 42 1.54 -8.61 6.64
C GLU A 42 2.86 -9.23 6.21
N LEU A 43 3.20 -9.17 4.93
CA LEU A 43 4.46 -9.73 4.42
C LEU A 43 5.60 -8.71 4.49
N GLY A 44 5.28 -7.41 4.55
CA GLY A 44 6.27 -6.33 4.63
C GLY A 44 6.98 -6.07 3.30
N ALA A 45 6.34 -6.35 2.17
CA ALA A 45 6.81 -5.84 0.89
C ALA A 45 6.65 -4.31 0.87
N THR A 46 7.54 -3.64 0.14
CA THR A 46 7.53 -2.19 -0.01
C THR A 46 7.39 -1.82 -1.48
N ALA A 47 6.94 -0.60 -1.80
CA ALA A 47 6.95 -0.11 -3.18
C ALA A 47 7.68 1.22 -3.27
N ARG A 48 8.49 1.38 -4.33
CA ARG A 48 9.15 2.65 -4.68
C ARG A 48 8.95 3.04 -6.14
N ARG A 49 8.14 2.31 -6.89
CA ARG A 49 7.85 2.56 -8.29
C ARG A 49 6.36 2.40 -8.53
N TYR A 50 5.83 3.27 -9.38
CA TYR A 50 4.44 3.25 -9.82
C TYR A 50 4.40 3.17 -11.34
N ARG A 51 3.53 2.33 -11.86
CA ARG A 51 3.35 2.08 -13.29
C ARG A 51 2.07 2.75 -13.76
N GLN A 52 2.21 3.87 -14.45
CA GLN A 52 1.08 4.73 -14.79
C GLN A 52 0.11 4.08 -15.78
N HIS A 53 0.58 3.31 -16.76
CA HIS A 53 -0.26 2.77 -17.83
C HIS A 53 -1.30 1.74 -17.37
N ASP A 54 -1.11 1.11 -16.21
CA ASP A 54 -2.07 0.15 -15.64
C ASP A 54 -2.31 0.35 -14.14
N HIS A 55 -1.90 1.51 -13.63
CA HIS A 55 -2.10 1.97 -12.27
C HIS A 55 -1.56 1.04 -11.17
N ARG A 56 -0.44 0.36 -11.41
CA ARG A 56 0.13 -0.62 -10.45
C ARG A 56 1.27 -0.06 -9.63
N LEU A 57 1.32 -0.46 -8.35
CA LEU A 57 2.53 -0.37 -7.55
C LEU A 57 3.44 -1.54 -7.91
N LEU A 58 4.73 -1.28 -8.09
CA LEU A 58 5.72 -2.34 -8.25
C LEU A 58 6.32 -2.64 -6.89
N VAL A 59 5.82 -3.69 -6.26
CA VAL A 59 6.20 -4.07 -4.91
C VAL A 59 7.44 -4.95 -4.95
N GLU A 60 8.34 -4.71 -4.00
CA GLU A 60 9.58 -5.42 -3.78
C GLU A 60 9.54 -6.04 -2.38
N TRP A 61 9.71 -7.35 -2.34
CA TRP A 61 9.75 -8.11 -1.11
C TRP A 61 11.16 -8.64 -0.90
N LEU A 62 11.92 -7.95 -0.02
CA LEU A 62 13.26 -8.35 0.40
C LEU A 62 13.17 -9.55 1.35
N ILE A 63 12.97 -10.74 0.77
CA ILE A 63 12.52 -11.95 1.47
C ILE A 63 13.47 -12.44 2.56
N ALA A 64 14.76 -12.13 2.47
CA ALA A 64 15.75 -12.48 3.49
C ALA A 64 15.89 -11.42 4.60
N SER A 65 15.37 -10.20 4.40
CA SER A 65 15.65 -9.06 5.27
C SER A 65 15.11 -9.19 6.69
N ALA A 66 15.83 -8.59 7.65
CA ALA A 66 15.39 -8.51 9.05
C ALA A 66 14.05 -7.77 9.22
N HIS A 67 13.72 -6.84 8.31
CA HIS A 67 12.41 -6.18 8.30
C HIS A 67 11.27 -7.20 8.05
N VAL A 68 11.40 -8.00 6.98
CA VAL A 68 10.41 -9.03 6.62
C VAL A 68 10.29 -10.07 7.72
N GLN A 69 11.41 -10.56 8.27
CA GLN A 69 11.38 -11.52 9.36
C GLN A 69 10.60 -11.00 10.58
N ARG A 70 10.85 -9.75 11.00
CA ARG A 70 10.10 -9.10 12.09
C ARG A 70 8.61 -8.97 11.76
N ARG A 71 8.27 -8.59 10.53
CA ARG A 71 6.87 -8.48 10.11
C ARG A 71 6.15 -9.83 10.16
N LEU A 72 6.76 -10.87 9.59
CA LEU A 72 6.18 -12.21 9.57
C LEU A 72 5.93 -12.75 10.97
N ALA A 73 6.86 -12.51 11.91
CA ALA A 73 6.70 -12.88 13.32
C ALA A 73 5.55 -12.11 13.98
N ALA A 74 5.40 -10.82 13.71
CA ALA A 74 4.31 -10.01 14.27
C ALA A 74 2.93 -10.43 13.73
N SER A 75 2.81 -10.64 12.43
CA SER A 75 1.54 -11.06 11.79
C SER A 75 1.11 -12.47 12.19
N GLY A 76 2.05 -13.38 12.45
CA GLY A 76 1.73 -14.73 12.95
C GLY A 76 1.30 -14.77 14.42
N SER A 77 1.63 -13.74 15.21
CA SER A 77 1.39 -13.73 16.66
C SER A 77 0.03 -13.14 17.06
N GLY A 78 -0.76 -12.61 16.13
CA GLY A 78 -2.01 -11.89 16.44
C GLY A 78 -1.80 -10.63 17.30
N ARG A 79 -0.56 -10.22 17.53
CA ARG A 79 -0.21 -9.04 18.33
C ARG A 79 -0.42 -7.80 17.48
N LEU A 80 -1.07 -6.79 18.07
CA LEU A 80 -1.10 -5.43 17.54
C LEU A 80 0.33 -5.00 17.24
N THR A 81 0.63 -4.77 15.96
CA THR A 81 1.94 -4.24 15.57
C THR A 81 2.01 -2.82 16.11
N ILE A 82 2.74 -2.59 17.20
CA ILE A 82 2.99 -1.24 17.72
C ILE A 82 3.70 -0.49 16.60
N ARG A 83 2.96 0.41 15.94
CA ARG A 83 3.51 1.33 14.95
C ARG A 83 4.28 2.40 15.70
N SER A 84 5.40 2.86 15.14
CA SER A 84 6.16 3.95 15.75
C SER A 84 5.28 5.19 15.93
N HIS A 85 5.56 6.01 16.95
CA HIS A 85 4.85 7.27 17.17
C HIS A 85 4.83 8.14 15.90
N ALA A 86 5.93 8.18 15.15
CA ALA A 86 6.04 8.88 13.87
C ALA A 86 5.00 8.43 12.82
N ALA A 87 4.59 7.15 12.82
CA ALA A 87 3.53 6.69 11.93
C ALA A 87 2.12 7.10 12.42
N LEU A 88 1.92 7.26 13.73
CA LEU A 88 0.65 7.68 14.32
C LEU A 88 0.35 9.16 14.05
N VAL A 89 1.38 10.00 14.05
CA VAL A 89 1.24 11.46 13.84
C VAL A 89 1.46 11.91 12.40
N ALA A 90 1.72 10.98 11.47
CA ALA A 90 1.91 11.32 10.07
C ALA A 90 0.64 11.94 9.46
N PRO A 91 0.76 13.02 8.66
CA PRO A 91 -0.39 13.66 8.02
C PRO A 91 -0.98 12.75 6.92
N ALA A 92 -2.28 12.88 6.68
CA ALA A 92 -2.86 12.41 5.42
C ALA A 92 -2.49 13.40 4.31
N ILE A 93 -2.09 12.88 3.15
CA ILE A 93 -1.68 13.72 2.00
C ILE A 93 -2.71 13.76 0.88
N ASN A 94 -3.84 13.10 1.08
CA ASN A 94 -5.02 13.28 0.26
C ASN A 94 -6.23 13.23 1.19
N ASP A 95 -7.08 14.24 1.11
CA ASP A 95 -8.34 14.25 1.83
C ASP A 95 -9.31 13.25 1.21
N VAL A 96 -10.21 12.74 2.03
CA VAL A 96 -11.26 11.83 1.59
C VAL A 96 -12.59 12.36 2.08
N VAL A 97 -13.50 12.61 1.14
CA VAL A 97 -14.83 13.18 1.42
C VAL A 97 -15.90 12.24 0.90
N HIS A 98 -17.04 12.19 1.57
CA HIS A 98 -18.20 11.46 1.08
C HIS A 98 -18.94 12.29 0.02
N ASP A 99 -19.23 11.67 -1.12
CA ASP A 99 -20.17 12.14 -2.13
C ASP A 99 -21.24 11.05 -2.32
N GLY A 100 -22.40 11.25 -1.69
CA GLY A 100 -23.41 10.22 -1.52
C GLY A 100 -22.85 8.97 -0.85
N GLN A 101 -22.93 7.83 -1.53
CA GLN A 101 -22.41 6.54 -1.03
C GLN A 101 -20.92 6.32 -1.33
N TRP A 102 -20.30 7.17 -2.16
CA TRP A 102 -18.92 7.00 -2.61
C TRP A 102 -17.96 7.92 -1.87
N LEU A 103 -16.70 7.51 -1.82
CA LEU A 103 -15.62 8.36 -1.37
C LEU A 103 -15.04 9.08 -2.59
N THR A 104 -14.78 10.36 -2.45
CA THR A 104 -14.01 11.16 -3.40
C THR A 104 -12.63 11.41 -2.82
N CYS A 105 -11.64 11.44 -3.71
CA CYS A 105 -10.30 11.88 -3.34
C CYS A 105 -10.27 13.40 -3.47
N GLY A 106 -9.99 14.09 -2.37
CA GLY A 106 -9.79 15.54 -2.32
C GLY A 106 -8.43 15.95 -2.87
N PRO A 107 -8.07 17.25 -2.78
CA PRO A 107 -6.76 17.75 -3.19
C PRO A 107 -5.62 16.92 -2.58
N VAL A 108 -4.55 16.73 -3.36
CA VAL A 108 -3.38 15.99 -2.91
C VAL A 108 -2.26 16.95 -2.53
N LEU A 109 -1.63 16.71 -1.39
CA LEU A 109 -0.46 17.43 -0.91
C LEU A 109 0.80 16.72 -1.41
N LEU A 110 1.59 17.42 -2.24
CA LEU A 110 2.80 16.85 -2.84
C LEU A 110 4.06 17.18 -2.03
N ASP A 111 4.03 18.27 -1.25
CA ASP A 111 5.09 18.62 -0.32
C ASP A 111 4.48 19.02 1.02
N VAL A 112 4.89 18.31 2.07
CA VAL A 112 4.46 18.56 3.46
C VAL A 112 5.64 18.59 4.44
N GLY A 113 6.89 18.51 3.95
CA GLY A 113 8.09 18.48 4.78
C GLY A 113 8.18 17.35 5.82
N ALA A 114 7.26 16.38 5.80
CA ALA A 114 7.15 15.33 6.81
C ALA A 114 7.89 14.05 6.38
N GLU A 115 8.63 13.43 7.30
CA GLU A 115 9.33 12.16 7.02
C GLU A 115 8.40 11.00 6.66
N ARG A 116 7.14 11.09 7.07
CA ARG A 116 6.10 10.09 6.85
C ARG A 116 4.80 10.75 6.46
N ALA A 117 4.04 10.07 5.60
CA ALA A 117 2.75 10.54 5.11
C ALA A 117 1.79 9.37 4.86
N TRP A 118 0.50 9.59 5.06
CA TRP A 118 -0.55 8.61 4.76
C TRP A 118 -1.24 8.94 3.43
N VAL A 119 -1.28 7.97 2.54
CA VAL A 119 -2.12 8.00 1.33
C VAL A 119 -3.35 7.16 1.56
N GLN A 120 -4.54 7.74 1.44
CA GLN A 120 -5.81 7.07 1.62
C GLN A 120 -6.35 6.53 0.30
N VAL A 121 -7.00 5.36 0.33
CA VAL A 121 -7.62 4.68 -0.82
C VAL A 121 -9.00 4.12 -0.44
N PRO A 122 -10.00 4.10 -1.33
CA PRO A 122 -11.33 3.58 -1.02
C PRO A 122 -11.33 2.05 -0.95
N LEU A 123 -12.08 1.45 0.01
CA LEU A 123 -12.16 -0.01 0.16
C LEU A 123 -13.05 -0.71 -0.89
N ARG A 124 -14.07 -0.02 -1.40
CA ARG A 124 -15.06 -0.58 -2.34
C ARG A 124 -14.82 -0.15 -3.79
N PHE A 125 -13.56 -0.11 -4.22
CA PHE A 125 -13.20 0.47 -5.51
C PHE A 125 -13.86 -0.21 -6.72
N ASN A 126 -13.95 -1.55 -6.75
CA ASN A 126 -14.60 -2.24 -7.87
C ASN A 126 -16.09 -1.87 -8.01
N ALA A 127 -16.78 -1.65 -6.88
CA ALA A 127 -18.18 -1.21 -6.90
C ALA A 127 -18.28 0.27 -7.31
N LEU A 128 -17.35 1.10 -6.82
CA LEU A 128 -17.24 2.50 -7.24
C LEU A 128 -16.97 2.62 -8.75
N GLU A 129 -16.12 1.76 -9.31
CA GLU A 129 -15.83 1.73 -10.74
C GLU A 129 -17.04 1.35 -11.59
N ALA A 130 -17.83 0.38 -11.13
CA ALA A 130 -19.05 -0.03 -11.81
C ALA A 130 -20.13 1.07 -11.79
N ASP A 131 -20.32 1.72 -10.63
CA ASP A 131 -21.44 2.64 -10.42
C ASP A 131 -21.08 4.10 -10.78
N ALA A 132 -19.80 4.49 -10.67
CA ALA A 132 -19.29 5.85 -10.84
C ALA A 132 -17.90 5.87 -11.53
N PRO A 133 -17.80 5.49 -12.81
CA PRO A 133 -16.51 5.32 -13.50
C PRO A 133 -15.70 6.62 -13.62
N ALA A 134 -16.35 7.78 -13.73
CA ALA A 134 -15.66 9.08 -13.72
C ALA A 134 -14.91 9.30 -12.40
N LEU A 135 -15.56 8.99 -11.28
CA LEU A 135 -14.95 9.10 -9.95
C LEU A 135 -13.80 8.09 -9.78
N ALA A 136 -13.93 6.89 -10.33
CA ALA A 136 -12.84 5.91 -10.36
C ALA A 136 -11.62 6.42 -11.14
N GLY A 137 -11.86 7.10 -12.27
CA GLY A 137 -10.83 7.77 -13.06
C GLY A 137 -10.11 8.85 -12.26
N ASP A 138 -10.84 9.68 -11.52
CA ASP A 138 -10.25 10.72 -10.66
C ASP A 138 -9.37 10.13 -9.56
N TRP A 139 -9.82 9.05 -8.93
CA TRP A 139 -9.03 8.29 -7.96
C TRP A 139 -7.71 7.78 -8.55
N ARG A 140 -7.77 7.14 -9.72
CA ARG A 140 -6.58 6.63 -10.43
C ARG A 140 -5.60 7.74 -10.76
N SER A 141 -6.09 8.84 -11.33
CA SER A 141 -5.29 10.01 -11.68
C SER A 141 -4.59 10.62 -10.46
N ARG A 142 -5.30 10.78 -9.34
CA ARG A 142 -4.74 11.36 -8.11
C ARG A 142 -3.73 10.43 -7.43
N LEU A 143 -3.99 9.12 -7.36
CA LEU A 143 -3.01 8.18 -6.85
C LEU A 143 -1.78 8.07 -7.74
N ALA A 144 -1.95 8.14 -9.07
CA ALA A 144 -0.83 8.17 -10.00
C ALA A 144 0.06 9.38 -9.74
N LEU A 145 -0.54 10.56 -9.55
CA LEU A 145 0.18 11.79 -9.18
C LEU A 145 0.92 11.63 -7.86
N VAL A 146 0.25 11.16 -6.80
CA VAL A 146 0.84 10.98 -5.46
C VAL A 146 1.99 9.99 -5.49
N PHE A 147 1.78 8.77 -5.97
CA PHE A 147 2.84 7.76 -5.93
C PHE A 147 4.01 8.11 -6.84
N THR A 148 3.76 8.67 -8.04
CA THR A 148 4.86 9.08 -8.93
C THR A 148 5.69 10.19 -8.27
N HIS A 149 5.05 11.23 -7.75
CA HIS A 149 5.74 12.36 -7.13
C HIS A 149 6.55 11.93 -5.91
N TRP A 150 5.90 11.26 -4.95
CA TRP A 150 6.53 10.91 -3.68
C TRP A 150 7.63 9.87 -3.84
N PHE A 151 7.48 8.91 -4.76
CA PHE A 151 8.55 7.96 -5.05
C PHE A 151 9.75 8.65 -5.71
N ALA A 152 9.54 9.62 -6.60
CA ALA A 152 10.62 10.44 -7.15
C ALA A 152 11.34 11.28 -6.07
N ALA A 153 10.62 11.68 -5.02
CA ALA A 153 11.18 12.38 -3.86
C ALA A 153 11.88 11.43 -2.84
N GLY A 154 12.03 10.14 -3.15
CA GLY A 154 12.76 9.18 -2.31
C GLY A 154 11.92 8.48 -1.23
N TYR A 155 10.59 8.61 -1.29
CA TYR A 155 9.70 7.88 -0.39
C TYR A 155 9.43 6.46 -0.88
N ARG A 156 9.05 5.60 0.06
CA ARG A 156 8.55 4.25 -0.20
C ARG A 156 7.23 4.03 0.49
N ALA A 157 6.32 3.29 -0.13
CA ALA A 157 5.19 2.69 0.56
C ALA A 157 5.72 1.52 1.38
N VAL A 158 5.72 1.65 2.71
CA VAL A 158 6.33 0.70 3.65
C VAL A 158 5.31 -0.03 4.52
N ASP A 159 4.06 0.40 4.47
CA ASP A 159 3.00 -0.20 5.25
C ASP A 159 1.61 0.05 4.65
N TYR A 160 0.65 -0.79 5.03
CA TYR A 160 -0.75 -0.66 4.67
C TYR A 160 -1.66 -0.97 5.87
N GLN A 161 -2.76 -0.24 5.98
CA GLN A 161 -3.78 -0.44 7.02
C GLN A 161 -5.18 -0.25 6.45
N VAL A 162 -6.15 -0.93 7.05
CA VAL A 162 -7.57 -0.76 6.77
C VAL A 162 -8.24 -0.09 7.96
N SER A 163 -9.07 0.92 7.70
CA SER A 163 -9.98 1.52 8.67
C SER A 163 -11.41 1.20 8.27
N SER A 164 -11.96 0.11 8.82
CA SER A 164 -13.33 -0.31 8.53
C SER A 164 -14.35 0.76 8.91
N LYS A 165 -14.11 1.50 10.01
CA LYS A 165 -14.97 2.61 10.46
C LYS A 165 -15.07 3.72 9.41
N MET A 166 -13.99 3.99 8.68
CA MET A 166 -13.92 5.07 7.68
C MET A 166 -14.11 4.58 6.25
N GLY A 167 -14.28 3.27 6.02
CA GLY A 167 -14.44 2.73 4.67
C GLY A 167 -13.22 2.89 3.75
N LEU A 168 -12.01 3.09 4.32
CA LEU A 168 -10.79 3.35 3.55
C LEU A 168 -9.60 2.49 3.99
N GLY A 169 -8.70 2.27 3.04
CA GLY A 169 -7.34 1.79 3.25
C GLY A 169 -6.34 2.94 3.29
N ARG A 170 -5.15 2.72 3.86
CA ARG A 170 -4.09 3.73 3.94
C ARG A 170 -2.72 3.11 3.73
N PHE A 171 -1.93 3.67 2.81
CA PHE A 171 -0.51 3.38 2.66
C PHE A 171 0.32 4.35 3.49
N LEU A 172 1.31 3.85 4.22
CA LEU A 172 2.32 4.67 4.86
C LEU A 172 3.47 4.89 3.88
N LEU A 173 3.68 6.14 3.49
CA LEU A 173 4.89 6.57 2.82
C LEU A 173 5.93 6.96 3.88
N ALA A 174 7.18 6.54 3.69
CA ALA A 174 8.30 6.93 4.53
C ALA A 174 9.51 7.28 3.65
N ARG A 175 10.18 8.38 3.97
CA ARG A 175 11.44 8.75 3.33
C ARG A 175 12.51 7.73 3.71
N GLN A 176 13.33 7.31 2.76
CA GLN A 176 14.54 6.57 3.07
C GLN A 176 15.60 7.56 3.57
N GLU A 177 16.22 7.25 4.70
CA GLU A 177 17.45 7.91 5.16
C GLU A 177 18.60 7.67 4.18
#